data_AF-C3Y5U2-F1
#
_entry.id   AF-C3Y5U2-F1
#
_cell.length_a   1.000
_cell.length_b   1.000
_cell.length_c   1.000
_cell.angle_alpha   90.00
_cell.angle_beta   90.00
_cell.angle_gamma   90.00
#
_symmetry.space_group_name_H-M   'P 1'
#
loop_
_entity.id
_entity.type
_entity.pdbx_description
1 polymer ?
#
loop_
_entity_poly.entity_id
_entity_poly.type
_entity_poly.pdbx_seq_one_letter_code
_entity_poly.pdbx_strand_id
1 'polypeptide(L)'
;MKTVVALALLSLVCVEGWLFSEDAEWNDLKVTWGLNQVFSSTVFDSLPRTESDALAEGWVDFSRGASCDGDFYRGSRYIKDNDPAVMLLFDKNGYIAGPQNRPLCQRSRSPNHEHGNDDGDMFVITAYFIDPASVCTGRSDATFTLEGTGVGLYLQNGPNPEADYELIPRDEDNLATTLWTKGGCFYTMGQHYWYDTSADMDCEDFFPVFLLYNSGRLNGFGWNINADLNSPRYEHPAVDVLDMFFQDTPACFVQHAQRGLTTQHIYLDDSPSFNFC
;
A
#
# COMPACT_ATOMS: atom_id res chain seq x y z
N MET A 1 -25.03 33.11 -57.63
CA MET A 1 -25.16 31.63 -57.80
C MET A 1 -23.81 31.13 -58.31
N LYS A 2 -23.01 30.29 -57.65
CA LYS A 2 -23.04 29.65 -56.33
C LYS A 2 -21.57 29.60 -55.88
N THR A 3 -21.28 30.11 -54.69
CA THR A 3 -19.99 29.96 -54.02
C THR A 3 -19.94 28.54 -53.48
N VAL A 4 -19.01 27.71 -53.94
CA VAL A 4 -18.74 26.39 -53.34
C VAL A 4 -17.53 26.58 -52.43
N VAL A 5 -17.82 26.72 -51.14
CA VAL A 5 -16.84 26.62 -50.05
C VAL A 5 -16.45 25.15 -49.95
N ALA A 6 -15.21 24.83 -50.29
CA ALA A 6 -14.61 23.53 -49.98
C ALA A 6 -14.34 23.50 -48.47
N LEU A 7 -15.19 22.78 -47.74
CA LEU A 7 -15.01 22.51 -46.32
C LEU A 7 -13.82 21.56 -46.18
N ALA A 8 -12.76 22.05 -45.54
CA ALA A 8 -11.62 21.24 -45.12
C ALA A 8 -12.10 20.24 -44.05
N LEU A 9 -12.29 18.98 -44.44
CA LEU A 9 -12.35 17.86 -43.50
C LEU A 9 -10.91 17.52 -43.12
N LEU A 10 -10.35 18.25 -42.15
CA LEU A 10 -9.36 17.67 -41.26
C LEU A 10 -10.11 16.62 -40.44
N SER A 11 -10.17 15.39 -40.94
CA SER A 11 -10.38 14.25 -40.07
C SER A 11 -9.17 14.19 -39.14
N LEU A 12 -9.39 14.58 -37.88
CA LEU A 12 -8.51 14.26 -36.77
C LEU A 12 -8.19 12.77 -36.86
N VAL A 13 -6.98 12.45 -37.31
CA VAL A 13 -6.32 11.26 -36.79
C VAL A 13 -5.93 11.67 -35.39
N CYS A 14 -6.81 11.40 -34.42
CA CYS A 14 -6.42 11.37 -33.01
C CYS A 14 -5.36 10.28 -32.88
N VAL A 15 -4.12 10.66 -33.12
CA VAL A 15 -2.95 10.00 -32.56
C VAL A 15 -2.95 10.42 -31.10
N GLU A 16 -3.82 9.82 -30.31
CA GLU A 16 -3.70 9.88 -28.85
C GLU A 16 -3.00 8.59 -28.48
N GLY A 17 -1.73 8.73 -28.11
CA GLY A 17 -0.78 7.66 -27.83
C GLY A 17 -1.19 6.87 -26.60
N TRP A 18 -2.10 5.92 -26.81
CA TRP A 18 -2.55 4.91 -25.85
C TRP A 18 -2.11 3.51 -26.29
N LEU A 19 -0.97 3.43 -26.96
CA LEU A 19 -0.35 2.17 -27.37
C LEU A 19 1.07 2.21 -26.82
N PHE A 20 1.27 1.48 -25.72
CA PHE A 20 2.52 1.32 -24.95
C PHE A 20 2.86 2.48 -24.02
N SER A 21 2.26 2.50 -22.82
CA SER A 21 3.04 2.89 -21.65
C SER A 21 4.14 1.82 -21.53
N GLU A 22 5.39 2.18 -21.81
CA GLU A 22 6.54 1.30 -21.54
C GLU A 22 6.77 1.13 -20.03
N ASP A 23 6.17 2.00 -19.21
CA ASP A 23 6.28 1.95 -17.76
C ASP A 23 5.32 0.91 -17.17
N ALA A 24 5.82 0.16 -16.19
CA ALA A 24 5.05 -0.78 -15.40
C ALA A 24 3.84 -0.08 -14.74
N GLU A 25 2.73 -0.80 -14.53
CA GLU A 25 1.53 -0.23 -13.88
C GLU A 25 1.85 0.31 -12.48
N TRP A 26 2.69 -0.40 -11.73
CA TRP A 26 3.24 0.09 -10.46
C TRP A 26 4.63 0.69 -10.70
N ASN A 27 4.65 1.95 -11.11
CA ASN A 27 5.87 2.64 -11.53
C ASN A 27 6.54 3.48 -10.44
N ASP A 28 5.98 3.56 -9.23
CA ASP A 28 6.60 4.27 -8.10
C ASP A 28 6.25 3.59 -6.76
N LEU A 29 6.77 4.15 -5.66
CA LEU A 29 6.38 3.80 -4.30
C LEU A 29 6.39 5.07 -3.45
N LYS A 30 5.23 5.44 -2.92
CA LYS A 30 5.06 6.65 -2.10
C LYS A 30 4.32 6.35 -0.81
N VAL A 31 4.54 7.14 0.22
CA VAL A 31 3.86 7.02 1.51
C VAL A 31 3.32 8.35 1.99
N THR A 32 2.36 8.28 2.91
CA THR A 32 1.76 9.41 3.62
C THR A 32 0.84 10.22 2.72
N TRP A 33 -0.43 10.28 3.10
CA TRP A 33 -1.40 11.17 2.50
C TRP A 33 -1.46 12.52 3.23
N GLY A 34 -1.82 13.58 2.50
CA GLY A 34 -2.20 14.84 3.12
C GLY A 34 -2.72 15.87 2.12
N LEU A 35 -3.44 16.86 2.64
CA LEU A 35 -4.02 17.93 1.82
C LEU A 35 -3.00 19.02 1.44
N ASN A 36 -1.91 19.15 2.21
CA ASN A 36 -0.88 20.16 1.97
C ASN A 36 0.21 19.66 1.00
N GLN A 37 -0.18 19.27 -0.20
CA GLN A 37 0.71 18.66 -1.20
C GLN A 37 1.81 19.61 -1.71
N VAL A 38 1.57 20.93 -1.70
CA VAL A 38 2.48 21.93 -2.30
C VAL A 38 3.60 22.35 -1.35
N PHE A 39 3.37 22.28 -0.03
CA PHE A 39 4.31 22.82 0.96
C PHE A 39 4.78 21.79 1.99
N SER A 40 4.28 20.55 1.93
CA SER A 40 4.76 19.46 2.78
C SER A 40 5.81 18.63 2.06
N SER A 41 6.93 18.37 2.73
CA SER A 41 7.92 17.40 2.26
C SER A 41 7.60 15.96 2.66
N THR A 42 6.51 15.73 3.41
CA THR A 42 6.13 14.39 3.87
C THR A 42 4.92 13.83 3.13
N VAL A 43 4.15 14.68 2.44
CA VAL A 43 2.97 14.23 1.70
C VAL A 43 3.43 13.61 0.38
N PHE A 44 3.00 12.37 0.13
CA PHE A 44 3.41 11.57 -1.03
C PHE A 44 4.93 11.45 -1.14
N ASP A 45 5.60 11.28 0.01
CA ASP A 45 7.04 11.11 0.10
C ASP A 45 7.45 9.85 -0.67
N SER A 46 8.39 10.00 -1.60
CA SER A 46 8.88 8.88 -2.42
C SER A 46 9.78 7.99 -1.58
N LEU A 47 9.62 6.69 -1.75
CA LEU A 47 10.43 5.68 -1.10
C LEU A 47 11.38 5.05 -2.14
N PRO A 48 12.63 4.75 -1.75
CA PRO A 48 13.59 4.14 -2.64
C PRO A 48 13.12 2.73 -3.03
N ARG A 49 13.24 2.41 -4.32
CA ARG A 49 12.87 1.09 -4.87
C ARG A 49 14.06 0.18 -5.12
N THR A 50 15.27 0.69 -4.87
CA THR A 50 16.51 -0.10 -4.84
C THR A 50 17.23 0.10 -3.51
N GLU A 51 17.93 -0.93 -3.05
CA GLU A 51 18.75 -0.91 -1.86
C GLU A 51 19.88 0.13 -2.00
N SER A 52 20.44 0.30 -3.20
CA SER A 52 21.45 1.32 -3.47
C SER A 52 20.93 2.75 -3.28
N ASP A 53 19.71 3.03 -3.75
CA ASP A 53 19.09 4.35 -3.56
C ASP A 53 18.76 4.56 -2.09
N ALA A 54 18.26 3.53 -1.41
CA ALA A 54 17.97 3.58 0.02
C ALA A 54 19.21 3.92 0.84
N LEU A 55 20.34 3.25 0.58
CA LEU A 55 21.61 3.55 1.22
C LEU A 55 22.08 4.98 0.92
N ALA A 56 21.91 5.45 -0.33
CA ALA A 56 22.27 6.82 -0.72
C ALA A 56 21.41 7.89 -0.02
N GLU A 57 20.15 7.55 0.28
CA GLU A 57 19.19 8.39 1.01
C GLU A 57 19.29 8.27 2.54
N GLY A 58 20.24 7.48 3.05
CA GLY A 58 20.52 7.35 4.49
C GLY A 58 19.66 6.30 5.21
N TRP A 59 19.04 5.39 4.48
CA TRP A 59 18.45 4.19 5.09
C TRP A 59 19.54 3.25 5.57
N VAL A 60 19.29 2.55 6.67
CA VAL A 60 20.26 1.65 7.33
C VAL A 60 19.68 0.26 7.49
N ASP A 61 20.55 -0.75 7.41
CA ASP A 61 20.15 -2.14 7.65
C ASP A 61 19.52 -2.27 9.04
N PHE A 62 18.36 -2.92 9.04
CA PHE A 62 17.56 -3.24 10.19
C PHE A 62 17.09 -4.69 10.11
N SER A 63 17.88 -5.54 9.46
CA SER A 63 17.62 -6.99 9.38
C SER A 63 17.87 -7.68 10.73
N ARG A 64 18.55 -7.00 11.68
CA ARG A 64 18.84 -7.49 13.04
C ARG A 64 19.54 -8.86 13.05
N GLY A 65 20.32 -9.15 12.02
CA GLY A 65 21.03 -10.42 11.84
C GLY A 65 20.19 -11.54 11.22
N ALA A 66 18.92 -11.30 10.86
CA ALA A 66 18.13 -12.23 10.06
C ALA A 66 18.76 -12.42 8.68
N SER A 67 18.75 -13.65 8.18
CA SER A 67 19.06 -13.94 6.78
C SER A 67 17.89 -13.54 5.89
N CYS A 68 18.13 -13.41 4.58
CA CYS A 68 17.04 -13.13 3.63
C CYS A 68 15.90 -14.16 3.79
N ASP A 69 16.23 -15.43 3.95
CA ASP A 69 15.31 -16.57 4.08
C ASP A 69 14.92 -16.85 5.54
N GLY A 70 14.99 -15.85 6.42
CA GLY A 70 14.67 -15.97 7.84
C GLY A 70 13.22 -16.40 8.10
N ASP A 71 12.93 -16.86 9.31
CA ASP A 71 11.71 -17.62 9.60
C ASP A 71 10.39 -16.87 9.33
N PHE A 72 10.34 -15.55 9.51
CA PHE A 72 9.08 -14.78 9.59
C PHE A 72 8.88 -13.71 8.51
N TYR A 73 9.95 -13.31 7.81
CA TYR A 73 9.86 -12.48 6.61
C TYR A 73 10.99 -12.85 5.65
N ARG A 74 10.79 -12.50 4.37
CA ARG A 74 11.81 -12.55 3.32
C ARG A 74 12.38 -11.18 3.00
N GLY A 75 13.68 -11.15 2.69
CA GLY A 75 14.39 -9.96 2.18
C GLY A 75 15.33 -9.29 3.19
N SER A 76 16.08 -8.30 2.72
CA SER A 76 16.91 -7.42 3.56
C SER A 76 16.08 -6.23 4.01
N ARG A 77 16.07 -5.93 5.31
CA ARG A 77 15.19 -4.90 5.89
C ARG A 77 15.94 -3.62 6.19
N TYR A 78 15.33 -2.47 5.89
CA TYR A 78 15.94 -1.15 6.08
C TYR A 78 14.98 -0.15 6.72
N ILE A 79 15.50 0.72 7.58
CA ILE A 79 14.76 1.87 8.16
C ILE A 79 15.51 3.18 7.91
N LYS A 80 14.80 4.30 8.00
CA LYS A 80 15.37 5.64 7.95
C LYS A 80 15.18 6.34 9.29
N ASP A 81 16.17 7.11 9.72
CA ASP A 81 16.08 7.99 10.91
C ASP A 81 15.64 7.29 12.21
N ASN A 82 15.92 5.99 12.35
CA ASN A 82 15.46 5.15 13.46
C ASN A 82 13.92 5.14 13.64
N ASP A 83 13.19 5.32 12.54
CA ASP A 83 11.73 5.32 12.50
C ASP A 83 11.19 4.02 11.86
N PRO A 84 10.59 3.11 12.65
CA PRO A 84 10.04 1.85 12.16
C PRO A 84 8.63 2.00 11.55
N ALA A 85 8.14 3.22 11.31
CA ALA A 85 6.86 3.44 10.65
C ALA A 85 6.83 2.95 9.20
N VAL A 86 7.99 2.91 8.55
CA VAL A 86 8.17 2.23 7.25
C VAL A 86 9.50 1.50 7.31
N MET A 87 9.43 0.17 7.23
CA MET A 87 10.56 -0.72 7.06
C MET A 87 10.52 -1.26 5.64
N LEU A 88 11.52 -0.95 4.80
CA LEU A 88 11.58 -1.45 3.44
C LEU A 88 12.24 -2.83 3.42
N LEU A 89 11.65 -3.76 2.68
CA LEU A 89 12.23 -5.06 2.38
C LEU A 89 12.75 -5.04 0.95
N PHE A 90 14.01 -5.40 0.74
CA PHE A 90 14.60 -5.60 -0.59
C PHE A 90 14.81 -7.10 -0.84
N ASP A 91 14.64 -7.49 -2.10
CA ASP A 91 14.97 -8.82 -2.57
C ASP A 91 16.49 -9.05 -2.57
N LYS A 92 16.92 -10.28 -2.83
CA LYS A 92 18.35 -10.66 -2.79
C LYS A 92 19.25 -9.82 -3.70
N ASN A 93 18.71 -9.24 -4.77
CA ASN A 93 19.45 -8.42 -5.72
C ASN A 93 19.27 -6.92 -5.46
N GLY A 94 18.60 -6.54 -4.38
CA GLY A 94 18.45 -5.16 -3.94
C GLY A 94 17.24 -4.44 -4.53
N TYR A 95 16.26 -5.13 -5.15
CA TYR A 95 15.04 -4.48 -5.63
C TYR A 95 13.90 -4.57 -4.61
N ILE A 96 13.06 -3.56 -4.51
CA ILE A 96 11.99 -3.49 -3.49
C ILE A 96 11.10 -4.74 -3.53
N ALA A 97 10.99 -5.45 -2.42
CA ALA A 97 10.14 -6.63 -2.27
C ALA A 97 8.82 -6.30 -1.56
N GLY A 98 8.78 -5.27 -0.73
CA GLY A 98 7.60 -4.88 0.02
C GLY A 98 7.92 -4.01 1.24
N PRO A 99 6.91 -3.53 1.97
CA PRO A 99 7.10 -2.82 3.23
C PRO A 99 6.63 -3.64 4.45
N GLN A 100 7.18 -3.29 5.61
CA GLN A 100 6.64 -3.63 6.91
C GLN A 100 6.29 -2.38 7.70
N ASN A 101 5.36 -2.52 8.64
CA ASN A 101 5.04 -1.53 9.64
C ASN A 101 5.09 -2.15 11.03
N ARG A 102 5.49 -1.36 12.04
CA ARG A 102 5.47 -1.75 13.46
C ARG A 102 4.25 -1.13 14.16
N PRO A 103 3.10 -1.82 14.23
CA PRO A 103 2.05 -1.44 15.16
C PRO A 103 2.54 -1.63 16.62
N LEU A 104 2.40 -0.62 17.46
CA LEU A 104 2.79 -0.72 18.88
C LEU A 104 1.84 -1.59 19.72
N CYS A 105 0.58 -1.71 19.30
CA CYS A 105 -0.48 -2.32 20.09
C CYS A 105 -1.58 -2.93 19.20
N GLN A 106 -1.33 -4.05 18.53
CA GLN A 106 -2.42 -4.90 18.07
C GLN A 106 -1.89 -6.31 17.78
N ARG A 107 -1.98 -7.21 18.76
CA ARG A 107 -2.20 -8.62 18.41
C ARG A 107 -3.67 -8.69 18.07
N SER A 108 -4.03 -8.56 16.79
CA SER A 108 -5.39 -8.92 16.38
C SER A 108 -5.61 -10.36 16.86
N ARG A 109 -6.63 -10.54 17.70
CA ARG A 109 -7.00 -11.85 18.24
C ARG A 109 -8.00 -12.55 17.33
N SER A 110 -8.18 -12.07 16.09
CA SER A 110 -9.00 -12.73 15.10
C SER A 110 -8.51 -14.18 14.97
N PRO A 111 -9.33 -15.18 15.37
CA PRO A 111 -8.93 -16.58 15.35
C PRO A 111 -8.60 -17.11 13.94
N ASN A 112 -8.98 -16.35 12.91
CA ASN A 112 -8.89 -16.75 11.52
C ASN A 112 -7.73 -16.08 10.78
N HIS A 113 -7.11 -15.03 11.35
CA HIS A 113 -6.02 -14.32 10.70
C HIS A 113 -5.06 -13.66 11.70
N GLU A 114 -3.92 -14.32 11.98
CA GLU A 114 -2.84 -13.72 12.75
C GLU A 114 -2.08 -12.73 11.86
N HIS A 115 -2.57 -11.50 11.83
CA HIS A 115 -1.98 -10.43 11.03
C HIS A 115 -0.80 -9.81 11.77
N GLY A 116 0.37 -10.32 11.45
CA GLY A 116 1.65 -9.82 11.92
C GLY A 116 2.43 -10.83 12.73
N ASN A 117 3.73 -10.60 12.80
CA ASN A 117 4.68 -11.54 13.36
C ASN A 117 5.42 -10.91 14.54
N ASP A 118 5.67 -11.72 15.57
CA ASP A 118 6.57 -11.35 16.65
C ASP A 118 8.02 -11.31 16.09
N ASP A 119 8.64 -10.14 16.16
CA ASP A 119 10.03 -9.86 15.81
C ASP A 119 10.76 -9.35 17.06
N GLY A 120 10.91 -10.24 18.03
CA GLY A 120 11.53 -9.96 19.32
C GLY A 120 10.73 -8.96 20.14
N ASP A 121 11.15 -7.69 20.14
CA ASP A 121 10.52 -6.56 20.84
C ASP A 121 9.54 -5.77 19.97
N MET A 122 9.29 -6.25 18.74
CA MET A 122 8.36 -5.64 17.79
C MET A 122 7.30 -6.64 17.38
N PHE A 123 6.11 -6.13 17.07
CA PHE A 123 5.12 -6.84 16.29
C PHE A 123 5.07 -6.14 14.92
N VAL A 124 5.15 -6.90 13.84
CA VAL A 124 5.27 -6.35 12.48
C VAL A 124 4.21 -6.91 11.54
N ILE A 125 3.54 -6.03 10.81
CA ILE A 125 2.68 -6.41 9.68
C ILE A 125 3.48 -6.25 8.38
N THR A 126 3.28 -7.16 7.45
CA THR A 126 4.12 -7.28 6.24
C THR A 126 3.25 -7.39 5.00
N ALA A 127 3.61 -6.63 3.97
CA ALA A 127 3.10 -6.80 2.62
C ALA A 127 4.27 -7.05 1.65
N TYR A 128 4.05 -7.86 0.63
CA TYR A 128 4.99 -8.04 -0.49
C TYR A 128 4.37 -7.56 -1.80
N PHE A 129 5.22 -7.03 -2.68
CA PHE A 129 4.89 -6.62 -4.04
C PHE A 129 5.16 -7.72 -5.08
N ILE A 130 5.86 -8.77 -4.67
CA ILE A 130 6.23 -9.94 -5.47
C ILE A 130 5.96 -11.20 -4.65
N ASP A 131 5.95 -12.36 -5.31
CA ASP A 131 5.80 -13.65 -4.63
C ASP A 131 6.88 -13.79 -3.54
N PRO A 132 6.52 -13.95 -2.26
CA PRO A 132 7.48 -14.08 -1.16
C PRO A 132 8.53 -15.17 -1.38
N ALA A 133 8.18 -16.27 -2.06
CA ALA A 133 9.12 -17.36 -2.36
C ALA A 133 10.23 -16.93 -3.35
N SER A 134 10.00 -15.88 -4.13
CA SER A 134 10.96 -15.35 -5.10
C SER A 134 11.93 -14.33 -4.50
N VAL A 135 11.60 -13.72 -3.37
CA VAL A 135 12.35 -12.60 -2.75
C VAL A 135 13.82 -12.97 -2.53
N CYS A 136 14.12 -14.18 -2.05
CA CYS A 136 15.49 -14.63 -1.80
C CYS A 136 16.16 -15.34 -2.97
N THR A 137 15.47 -15.47 -4.10
CA THR A 137 16.10 -15.71 -5.40
C THR A 137 16.50 -14.39 -6.05
N GLY A 138 15.68 -13.36 -5.87
CA GLY A 138 15.89 -11.99 -6.34
C GLY A 138 15.48 -11.79 -7.80
N ARG A 139 15.01 -10.59 -8.13
CA ARG A 139 14.67 -10.21 -9.51
C ARG A 139 15.92 -9.78 -10.28
N SER A 140 15.90 -9.98 -11.59
CA SER A 140 16.90 -9.37 -12.48
C SER A 140 16.52 -7.92 -12.79
N ASP A 141 17.48 -7.13 -13.26
CA ASP A 141 17.24 -5.75 -13.71
C ASP A 141 16.16 -5.67 -14.81
N ALA A 142 16.17 -6.62 -15.75
CA ALA A 142 15.16 -6.71 -16.80
C ALA A 142 13.78 -7.05 -16.23
N THR A 143 13.71 -7.91 -15.22
CA THR A 143 12.46 -8.24 -14.51
C THR A 143 11.94 -7.03 -13.75
N PHE A 144 12.80 -6.34 -12.99
CA PHE A 144 12.43 -5.13 -12.27
C PHE A 144 11.95 -4.02 -13.21
N THR A 145 12.61 -3.82 -14.35
CA THR A 145 12.19 -2.84 -15.36
C THR A 145 10.79 -3.13 -15.89
N LEU A 146 10.46 -4.41 -16.13
CA LEU A 146 9.16 -4.83 -16.65
C LEU A 146 8.04 -4.76 -15.59
N GLU A 147 8.35 -5.16 -14.36
CA GLU A 147 7.37 -5.32 -13.27
C GLU A 147 7.23 -4.06 -12.40
N GLY A 148 8.20 -3.15 -12.46
CA GLY A 148 8.30 -1.99 -11.58
C GLY A 148 8.37 -2.39 -10.11
N THR A 149 7.58 -1.72 -9.28
CA THR A 149 7.48 -1.98 -7.85
C THR A 149 7.02 -3.42 -7.57
N GLY A 150 6.19 -4.01 -8.43
CA GLY A 150 5.85 -5.43 -8.38
C GLY A 150 4.58 -5.80 -9.13
N VAL A 151 4.24 -7.09 -9.09
CA VAL A 151 3.14 -7.72 -9.88
C VAL A 151 1.95 -8.20 -9.05
N GLY A 152 2.04 -8.16 -7.71
CA GLY A 152 0.92 -8.52 -6.83
C GLY A 152 1.05 -7.88 -5.46
N LEU A 153 -0.04 -7.80 -4.69
CA LEU A 153 0.01 -7.40 -3.29
C LEU A 153 -0.30 -8.64 -2.44
N TYR A 154 0.70 -9.11 -1.70
CA TYR A 154 0.60 -10.29 -0.84
C TYR A 154 0.61 -9.81 0.61
N LEU A 155 -0.54 -9.89 1.29
CA LEU A 155 -0.65 -9.53 2.70
C LEU A 155 -0.34 -10.75 3.55
N GLN A 156 0.74 -10.71 4.31
CA GLN A 156 1.12 -11.82 5.18
C GLN A 156 0.10 -11.97 6.32
N ASN A 157 -0.40 -13.19 6.54
CA ASN A 157 -1.43 -13.50 7.53
C ASN A 157 -1.07 -14.68 8.45
N GLY A 158 0.22 -15.02 8.50
CA GLY A 158 0.79 -16.00 9.40
C GLY A 158 2.31 -16.04 9.37
N PRO A 159 2.93 -16.97 10.12
CA PRO A 159 4.37 -17.02 10.33
C PRO A 159 5.17 -17.39 9.08
N ASN A 160 4.62 -18.18 8.14
CA ASN A 160 5.34 -18.56 6.93
C ASN A 160 4.99 -17.61 5.77
N PRO A 161 5.88 -16.67 5.38
CA PRO A 161 5.58 -15.72 4.31
C PRO A 161 5.35 -16.38 2.94
N GLU A 162 5.79 -17.62 2.71
CA GLU A 162 5.62 -18.32 1.43
C GLU A 162 4.31 -19.10 1.30
N ALA A 163 3.56 -19.26 2.40
CA ALA A 163 2.32 -20.03 2.43
C ALA A 163 1.16 -19.28 3.10
N ASP A 164 1.48 -18.42 4.06
CA ASP A 164 0.52 -17.71 4.90
C ASP A 164 0.39 -16.26 4.42
N TYR A 165 -0.27 -16.10 3.27
CA TYR A 165 -0.60 -14.80 2.71
C TYR A 165 -1.98 -14.80 2.03
N GLU A 166 -2.54 -13.61 1.92
CA GLU A 166 -3.66 -13.32 1.01
C GLU A 166 -3.15 -12.53 -0.19
N LEU A 167 -3.37 -13.06 -1.40
CA LEU A 167 -3.09 -12.33 -2.64
C LEU A 167 -4.29 -11.46 -3.00
N ILE A 168 -4.07 -10.16 -3.05
CA ILE A 168 -5.11 -9.19 -3.36
C ILE A 168 -5.36 -9.12 -4.87
N PRO A 169 -6.64 -9.18 -5.32
CA PRO A 169 -6.97 -9.05 -6.73
C PRO A 169 -6.52 -7.71 -7.33
N ARG A 170 -5.94 -7.74 -8.52
CA ARG A 170 -5.53 -6.52 -9.24
C ARG A 170 -6.71 -5.71 -9.77
N ASP A 171 -7.74 -6.38 -10.26
CA ASP A 171 -8.96 -5.75 -10.78
C ASP A 171 -10.01 -5.64 -9.68
N GLU A 172 -10.60 -4.46 -9.52
CA GLU A 172 -11.64 -4.16 -8.52
C GLU A 172 -12.83 -5.11 -8.64
N ASP A 173 -13.23 -5.46 -9.86
CA ASP A 173 -14.36 -6.35 -10.13
C ASP A 173 -14.19 -7.75 -9.50
N ASN A 174 -12.96 -8.21 -9.30
CA ASN A 174 -12.69 -9.50 -8.69
C ASN A 174 -12.91 -9.49 -7.17
N LEU A 175 -12.96 -8.32 -6.52
CA LEU A 175 -13.26 -8.20 -5.09
C LEU A 175 -14.68 -8.65 -4.75
N ALA A 176 -15.62 -8.62 -5.70
CA ALA A 176 -17.00 -9.06 -5.50
C ALA A 176 -17.14 -10.54 -5.04
N THR A 177 -16.06 -11.33 -5.18
CA THR A 177 -15.99 -12.74 -4.75
C THR A 177 -15.20 -12.94 -3.45
N THR A 178 -14.77 -11.86 -2.81
CA THR A 178 -13.94 -11.84 -1.59
C THR A 178 -14.72 -11.25 -0.41
N LEU A 179 -14.07 -11.17 0.76
CA LEU A 179 -14.63 -10.50 1.94
C LEU A 179 -14.31 -9.00 1.99
N TRP A 180 -13.64 -8.44 0.97
CA TRP A 180 -13.36 -7.00 0.92
C TRP A 180 -14.64 -6.20 0.63
N THR A 181 -15.11 -5.50 1.65
CA THR A 181 -16.28 -4.63 1.62
C THR A 181 -15.90 -3.27 1.05
N LYS A 182 -16.75 -2.74 0.16
CA LYS A 182 -16.55 -1.43 -0.45
C LYS A 182 -16.67 -0.33 0.61
N GLY A 183 -15.68 0.55 0.65
CA GLY A 183 -15.64 1.72 1.52
C GLY A 183 -15.95 3.01 0.77
N GLY A 184 -15.47 4.11 1.34
CA GLY A 184 -15.58 5.43 0.78
C GLY A 184 -14.61 5.70 -0.38
N CYS A 185 -15.02 6.60 -1.25
CA CYS A 185 -14.19 7.13 -2.31
C CYS A 185 -13.66 8.51 -1.90
N PHE A 186 -12.35 8.70 -1.91
CA PHE A 186 -11.75 9.97 -1.52
C PHE A 186 -10.77 10.48 -2.59
N TYR A 187 -10.99 11.72 -3.02
CA TYR A 187 -10.14 12.40 -4.00
C TYR A 187 -8.71 12.48 -3.46
N THR A 188 -7.72 12.12 -4.28
CA THR A 188 -6.28 11.94 -3.96
C THR A 188 -5.92 10.72 -3.11
N MET A 189 -6.86 9.82 -2.86
CA MET A 189 -6.58 8.52 -2.21
C MET A 189 -7.02 7.35 -3.08
N GLY A 190 -8.23 7.43 -3.65
CA GLY A 190 -8.87 6.34 -4.40
C GLY A 190 -10.05 5.73 -3.64
N GLN A 191 -10.55 4.63 -4.20
CA GLN A 191 -11.65 3.85 -3.67
C GLN A 191 -11.13 2.92 -2.58
N HIS A 192 -11.59 3.13 -1.35
CA HIS A 192 -11.21 2.29 -0.22
C HIS A 192 -11.99 0.98 -0.23
N TYR A 193 -11.33 -0.09 0.22
CA TYR A 193 -11.94 -1.35 0.60
C TYR A 193 -11.43 -1.79 1.96
N TRP A 194 -12.32 -2.36 2.76
CA TRP A 194 -12.06 -2.82 4.11
C TRP A 194 -12.47 -4.28 4.24
N TYR A 195 -11.68 -5.09 4.94
CA TYR A 195 -11.95 -6.52 5.01
C TYR A 195 -13.04 -6.83 6.02
N ASP A 196 -14.08 -7.53 5.56
CA ASP A 196 -15.19 -8.09 6.33
C ASP A 196 -15.83 -7.12 7.34
N THR A 197 -15.85 -5.82 7.01
CA THR A 197 -16.40 -4.80 7.92
C THR A 197 -17.92 -4.76 7.84
N SER A 198 -18.58 -4.71 9.00
CA SER A 198 -20.02 -4.44 9.14
C SER A 198 -20.28 -3.46 10.29
N ALA A 199 -21.48 -2.88 10.34
CA ALA A 199 -21.86 -1.96 11.41
C ALA A 199 -21.81 -2.60 12.82
N ASP A 200 -22.02 -3.91 12.91
CA ASP A 200 -22.17 -4.72 14.13
C ASP A 200 -20.98 -5.66 14.43
N MET A 201 -19.87 -5.55 13.70
CA MET A 201 -18.67 -6.37 13.90
C MET A 201 -18.05 -6.18 15.30
N ASP A 202 -17.34 -7.19 15.79
CA ASP A 202 -16.44 -7.02 16.94
C ASP A 202 -15.20 -6.24 16.47
N CYS A 203 -14.82 -5.23 17.25
CA CYS A 203 -13.69 -4.38 16.92
C CYS A 203 -12.34 -5.08 17.09
N GLU A 204 -12.29 -6.14 17.89
CA GLU A 204 -11.10 -6.97 18.01
C GLU A 204 -10.86 -7.82 16.74
N ASP A 205 -11.87 -7.97 15.89
CA ASP A 205 -11.80 -8.67 14.60
C ASP A 205 -11.41 -7.74 13.44
N PHE A 206 -11.26 -6.43 13.69
CA PHE A 206 -10.89 -5.48 12.63
C PHE A 206 -9.51 -5.80 12.04
N PHE A 207 -9.48 -5.94 10.71
CA PHE A 207 -8.25 -6.14 9.96
C PHE A 207 -7.57 -4.78 9.70
N PRO A 208 -6.32 -4.54 10.18
CA PRO A 208 -5.70 -3.22 10.11
C PRO A 208 -5.11 -2.88 8.72
N VAL A 209 -5.75 -3.34 7.65
CA VAL A 209 -5.37 -3.04 6.26
C VAL A 209 -6.58 -2.57 5.46
N PHE A 210 -6.39 -1.53 4.68
CA PHE A 210 -7.34 -1.13 3.63
C PHE A 210 -6.67 -1.19 2.26
N LEU A 211 -7.47 -1.45 1.22
CA LEU A 211 -7.00 -1.42 -0.17
C LEU A 211 -7.44 -0.12 -0.83
N LEU A 212 -6.68 0.31 -1.84
CA LEU A 212 -6.99 1.48 -2.66
C LEU A 212 -7.03 1.07 -4.14
N TYR A 213 -8.17 1.38 -4.77
CA TYR A 213 -8.35 1.21 -6.21
C TYR A 213 -8.54 2.57 -6.88
N ASN A 214 -8.04 2.69 -8.10
CA ASN A 214 -8.26 3.85 -8.94
C ASN A 214 -8.61 3.36 -10.36
N SER A 215 -9.71 3.84 -10.92
CA SER A 215 -10.18 3.38 -12.24
C SER A 215 -10.29 1.85 -12.38
N GLY A 216 -10.75 1.19 -11.32
CA GLY A 216 -10.94 -0.28 -11.30
C GLY A 216 -9.67 -1.09 -11.07
N ARG A 217 -8.52 -0.47 -10.76
CA ARG A 217 -7.22 -1.13 -10.63
C ARG A 217 -6.59 -0.85 -9.27
N LEU A 218 -6.01 -1.89 -8.65
CA LEU A 218 -5.30 -1.78 -7.39
C LEU A 218 -4.06 -0.91 -7.58
N ASN A 219 -4.03 0.25 -6.92
CA ASN A 219 -2.95 1.23 -7.07
C ASN A 219 -2.33 1.62 -5.72
N GLY A 220 -2.86 1.12 -4.61
CA GLY A 220 -2.30 1.32 -3.29
C GLY A 220 -3.01 0.49 -2.23
N PHE A 221 -2.57 0.70 -1.00
CA PHE A 221 -3.15 0.10 0.20
C PHE A 221 -2.70 0.93 1.40
N GLY A 222 -3.10 0.56 2.60
CA GLY A 222 -2.55 1.20 3.78
C GLY A 222 -2.85 0.47 5.07
N TRP A 223 -2.22 0.96 6.12
CA TRP A 223 -2.37 0.45 7.47
C TRP A 223 -3.37 1.30 8.23
N ASN A 224 -4.24 0.66 9.01
CA ASN A 224 -5.17 1.34 9.91
C ASN A 224 -5.03 0.75 11.31
N ILE A 225 -4.28 1.45 12.15
CA ILE A 225 -3.83 0.96 13.45
C ILE A 225 -4.59 1.70 14.54
N ASN A 226 -5.22 0.93 15.41
CA ASN A 226 -5.99 1.44 16.55
C ASN A 226 -5.08 1.86 17.72
N ALA A 227 -4.17 2.79 17.46
CA ALA A 227 -3.29 3.40 18.43
C ALA A 227 -2.82 4.76 17.91
N ASP A 228 -2.47 5.67 18.83
CA ASP A 228 -1.76 6.90 18.49
C ASP A 228 -0.26 6.63 18.37
N LEU A 229 0.23 6.44 17.14
CA LEU A 229 1.64 6.20 16.86
C LEU A 229 2.32 7.48 16.37
N ASN A 230 3.53 7.75 16.87
CA ASN A 230 4.28 8.95 16.49
C ASN A 230 5.27 8.67 15.35
N SER A 231 5.03 9.27 14.18
CA SER A 231 5.97 9.37 13.07
C SER A 231 5.46 10.46 12.11
N PRO A 232 6.35 11.22 11.43
CA PRO A 232 5.94 12.11 10.35
C PRO A 232 5.31 11.39 9.14
N ARG A 233 5.41 10.05 9.06
CA ARG A 233 4.83 9.20 8.02
C ARG A 233 3.44 8.65 8.38
N TYR A 234 2.94 8.98 9.57
CA TYR A 234 1.60 8.61 10.00
C TYR A 234 0.63 9.76 9.80
N GLU A 235 -0.59 9.41 9.43
CA GLU A 235 -1.72 10.31 9.43
C GLU A 235 -2.60 10.02 10.65
N HIS A 236 -3.20 11.07 11.18
CA HIS A 236 -4.13 10.98 12.31
C HIS A 236 -5.48 11.56 11.89
N PRO A 237 -6.32 10.78 11.20
CA PRO A 237 -7.64 11.23 10.82
C PRO A 237 -8.47 11.57 12.06
N ALA A 238 -9.18 12.70 11.99
CA ALA A 238 -10.09 13.08 13.05
C ALA A 238 -11.32 12.16 13.08
N VAL A 239 -11.95 12.01 14.24
CA VAL A 239 -13.10 11.09 14.42
C VAL A 239 -14.27 11.47 13.52
N ASP A 240 -14.44 12.76 13.23
CA ASP A 240 -15.54 13.32 12.45
C ASP A 240 -15.40 13.11 10.93
N VAL A 241 -14.29 12.55 10.46
CA VAL A 241 -14.10 12.22 9.03
C VAL A 241 -14.21 10.71 8.74
N LEU A 242 -14.41 9.88 9.77
CA LEU A 242 -14.40 8.42 9.62
C LEU A 242 -15.54 7.88 8.75
N ASP A 243 -16.72 8.49 8.84
CA ASP A 243 -17.89 8.11 8.04
C ASP A 243 -17.68 8.30 6.52
N MET A 244 -16.71 9.12 6.11
CA MET A 244 -16.32 9.27 4.71
C MET A 244 -15.55 8.07 4.16
N PHE A 245 -15.00 7.21 5.02
CA PHE A 245 -14.14 6.08 4.60
C PHE A 245 -14.86 4.74 4.57
N PHE A 246 -15.99 4.61 5.24
CA PHE A 246 -16.77 3.36 5.32
C PHE A 246 -18.14 3.54 4.69
N GLN A 247 -18.65 2.49 4.02
CA GLN A 247 -20.05 2.50 3.60
C GLN A 247 -20.99 2.37 4.81
N ASP A 248 -20.67 1.44 5.72
CA ASP A 248 -21.30 1.29 7.02
C ASP A 248 -20.21 1.38 8.09
N THR A 249 -20.15 2.49 8.82
CA THR A 249 -19.10 2.69 9.85
C THR A 249 -19.35 1.72 11.02
N PRO A 250 -18.39 0.85 11.38
CA PRO A 250 -18.56 -0.03 12.53
C PRO A 250 -18.76 0.77 13.81
N ALA A 251 -19.76 0.41 14.62
CA ALA A 251 -20.13 1.19 15.81
C ALA A 251 -18.98 1.38 16.81
N CYS A 252 -18.04 0.45 16.80
CA CYS A 252 -16.90 0.41 17.70
C CYS A 252 -15.74 1.34 17.28
N PHE A 253 -15.74 1.86 16.03
CA PHE A 253 -14.72 2.80 15.54
C PHE A 253 -14.74 4.14 16.25
N VAL A 254 -15.91 4.60 16.70
CA VAL A 254 -16.01 5.84 17.50
C VAL A 254 -15.21 5.71 18.80
N GLN A 255 -15.18 4.53 19.43
CA GLN A 255 -14.42 4.28 20.65
C GLN A 255 -12.93 4.10 20.39
N HIS A 256 -12.57 3.53 19.24
CA HIS A 256 -11.19 3.39 18.78
C HIS A 256 -10.55 4.73 18.43
N ALA A 257 -11.27 5.57 17.70
CA ALA A 257 -10.80 6.90 17.35
C ALA A 257 -10.58 7.79 18.59
N GLN A 258 -11.31 7.57 19.68
CA GLN A 258 -11.05 8.21 20.98
C GLN A 258 -9.74 7.76 21.65
N ARG A 259 -9.24 6.56 21.33
CA ARG A 259 -7.94 6.04 21.81
C ARG A 259 -6.76 6.51 20.95
N GLY A 260 -7.04 7.17 19.83
CA GLY A 260 -6.08 7.53 18.79
C GLY A 260 -6.11 6.52 17.65
N LEU A 261 -6.18 7.05 16.44
CA LEU A 261 -6.14 6.29 15.19
C LEU A 261 -4.93 6.74 14.40
N THR A 262 -4.13 5.78 13.95
CA THR A 262 -3.02 6.02 13.04
C THR A 262 -3.31 5.33 11.72
N THR A 263 -3.22 6.08 10.63
CA THR A 263 -3.22 5.51 9.28
C THR A 263 -1.90 5.79 8.57
N GLN A 264 -1.62 4.97 7.57
CA GLN A 264 -0.51 5.20 6.64
C GLN A 264 -0.94 4.72 5.27
N HIS A 265 -1.09 5.64 4.33
CA HIS A 265 -1.33 5.30 2.94
C HIS A 265 -0.02 4.97 2.23
N ILE A 266 -0.05 3.94 1.38
CA ILE A 266 1.05 3.51 0.52
C ILE A 266 0.53 3.44 -0.92
N TYR A 267 1.16 4.22 -1.80
CA TYR A 267 0.78 4.33 -3.21
C TYR A 267 1.85 3.68 -4.08
N LEU A 268 1.41 3.05 -5.17
CA LEU A 268 2.25 2.28 -6.08
C LEU A 268 2.39 2.97 -7.44
N ASP A 269 1.88 4.20 -7.55
CA ASP A 269 1.89 5.06 -8.72
C ASP A 269 2.65 6.37 -8.44
N ASP A 270 3.18 6.98 -9.51
CA ASP A 270 3.99 8.21 -9.43
C ASP A 270 3.18 9.49 -9.17
N SER A 271 1.85 9.41 -9.25
CA SER A 271 0.95 10.56 -9.36
C SER A 271 -0.29 10.44 -8.46
N PRO A 272 -0.13 10.14 -7.15
CA PRO A 272 -1.27 9.80 -6.30
C PRO A 272 -2.25 10.96 -6.08
N SER A 273 -1.80 12.20 -6.32
CA SER A 273 -2.65 13.39 -6.38
C SER A 273 -3.81 13.29 -7.39
N PHE A 274 -3.75 12.37 -8.35
CA PHE A 274 -4.76 12.14 -9.39
C PHE A 274 -5.58 10.86 -9.18
N ASN A 275 -5.52 10.26 -7.98
CA ASN A 275 -6.34 9.09 -7.64
C ASN A 275 -7.75 9.54 -7.22
N PHE A 276 -8.78 9.15 -7.96
CA PHE A 276 -10.14 9.68 -7.78
C PHE A 276 -11.22 8.65 -7.50
N CYS A 277 -10.93 7.36 -7.67
CA CYS A 277 -11.91 6.31 -8.00
C CYS A 277 -12.33 6.42 -9.48
#